data_AF-A0A0Q9XMT2-F1
#
_entry.id   AF-A0A0Q9XMT2-F1
#
_cell.length_a   1.000
_cell.length_b   1.000
_cell.length_c   1.000
_cell.angle_alpha   90.00
_cell.angle_beta   90.00
_cell.angle_gamma   90.00
#
_symmetry.space_group_name_H-M   'P 1'
#
loop_
_entity.id
_entity.type
_entity.pdbx_description
1 polymer ?
#
loop_
_entity_poly.entity_id
_entity_poly.type
_entity_poly.pdbx_seq_one_letter_code
_entity_poly.pdbx_strand_id
1 'polypeptide(L)'
;MQIKEPPLFYEIEDTAKDNQYMMDDNEGLSVENEYEIMGYKTFPRYSPPDLTSDLNNKEKNVYQGKISLQPLKKDEGTIKLKITTLQRLIRDTSDQNNVTTAYEGEWNFEIPVTKQPSIEYELDQETEVEGLPIRFNKLTIAPTETILDVAIHDKRVKKRIEFLNLDHITINNKILEADPYGGYLSYDNGLPGTLILSVSIEEKQSF
;
A
#
# COMPACT_ATOMS: atom_id res chain seq x y z
N MET A 1 -16.31 -10.52 1.61
CA MET A 1 -16.20 -9.12 1.18
C MET A 1 -15.18 -8.42 2.05
N GLN A 2 -13.91 -8.62 1.74
CA GLN A 2 -12.84 -7.81 2.33
C GLN A 2 -12.80 -6.43 1.67
N ILE A 3 -12.20 -5.51 2.41
CA ILE A 3 -12.39 -4.07 2.33
C ILE A 3 -11.06 -3.53 1.76
N LYS A 4 -11.07 -3.04 0.51
CA LYS A 4 -9.86 -2.67 -0.29
C LYS A 4 -9.49 -1.20 -0.20
N GLU A 5 -8.21 -0.91 -0.08
CA GLU A 5 -7.61 0.44 -0.08
C GLU A 5 -7.57 1.02 -1.50
N PRO A 6 -8.20 2.16 -1.79
CA PRO A 6 -8.06 2.80 -3.10
C PRO A 6 -6.70 3.51 -3.17
N PRO A 7 -5.85 3.22 -4.19
CA PRO A 7 -4.67 4.03 -4.43
C PRO A 7 -5.09 5.38 -5.00
N LEU A 8 -4.56 6.47 -4.45
CA LEU A 8 -4.63 7.80 -5.04
C LEU A 8 -3.28 8.13 -5.66
N PHE A 9 -3.30 8.35 -6.98
CA PHE A 9 -2.14 8.84 -7.72
C PHE A 9 -2.19 10.35 -7.81
N TYR A 10 -1.04 11.00 -7.64
CA TYR A 10 -0.92 12.45 -7.65
C TYR A 10 0.35 12.90 -8.36
N GLU A 11 0.33 14.15 -8.82
CA GLU A 11 1.49 14.86 -9.34
C GLU A 11 1.60 16.21 -8.62
N ILE A 12 2.81 16.58 -8.22
CA ILE A 12 3.12 17.90 -7.68
C ILE A 12 4.23 18.53 -8.53
N GLU A 13 3.96 19.73 -9.04
CA GLU A 13 4.90 20.54 -9.78
C GLU A 13 5.27 21.80 -8.96
N ASP A 14 6.57 22.00 -8.70
CA ASP A 14 7.09 23.30 -8.26
C ASP A 14 7.25 24.20 -9.48
N THR A 15 6.34 25.17 -9.63
CA THR A 15 6.35 26.11 -10.77
C THR A 15 7.40 27.22 -10.63
N ALA A 16 8.09 27.31 -9.49
CA ALA A 16 8.98 28.43 -9.15
C ALA A 16 10.44 28.03 -8.94
N LYS A 17 10.72 26.77 -8.59
CA LYS A 17 12.07 26.27 -8.32
C LYS A 17 12.21 24.81 -8.79
N ASP A 18 13.46 24.35 -8.87
CA ASP A 18 13.79 22.96 -9.18
C ASP A 18 13.73 22.06 -7.93
N ASN A 19 12.59 22.06 -7.21
CA ASN A 19 12.36 21.15 -6.09
C ASN A 19 11.24 20.16 -6.39
N GLN A 20 11.37 18.95 -5.84
CA GLN A 20 10.28 18.00 -5.79
C GLN A 20 9.67 17.93 -4.41
N TYR A 21 8.36 17.77 -4.37
CA TYR A 21 7.58 17.65 -3.16
C TYR A 21 6.69 16.41 -3.23
N MET A 22 6.46 15.79 -2.08
CA MET A 22 5.56 14.66 -1.93
C MET A 22 4.52 14.94 -0.84
N MET A 23 3.40 14.21 -0.89
CA MET A 23 2.49 14.11 0.24
C MET A 23 3.06 13.10 1.24
N ASP A 24 3.07 13.45 2.53
CA ASP A 24 3.40 12.51 3.62
C ASP A 24 2.10 11.99 4.22
N ASP A 25 1.96 10.67 4.29
CA ASP A 25 0.80 9.99 4.88
C ASP A 25 0.62 10.29 6.38
N ASN A 26 1.69 10.72 7.05
CA ASN A 26 1.71 11.01 8.49
C ASN A 26 1.48 12.49 8.81
N GLU A 27 1.75 13.40 7.88
CA GLU A 27 1.75 14.83 8.15
C GLU A 27 1.15 15.64 7.00
N GLY A 28 0.11 16.40 7.34
CA GLY A 28 -0.50 17.36 6.42
C GLY A 28 -1.44 16.76 5.38
N LEU A 29 -1.70 15.45 5.38
CA LEU A 29 -2.74 14.81 4.58
C LEU A 29 -3.90 14.36 5.49
N SER A 30 -5.14 14.66 5.10
CA SER A 30 -6.32 14.15 5.81
C SER A 30 -7.52 13.96 4.88
N VAL A 31 -8.38 12.99 5.23
CA VAL A 31 -9.67 12.80 4.58
C VAL A 31 -10.76 13.30 5.53
N GLU A 32 -11.34 14.47 5.25
CA GLU A 32 -12.23 15.15 6.19
C GLU A 32 -13.49 14.34 6.51
N ASN A 33 -13.96 13.53 5.57
CA ASN A 33 -15.14 12.67 5.71
C ASN A 33 -14.79 11.19 5.86
N GLU A 34 -13.59 10.86 6.35
CA GLU A 34 -13.11 9.48 6.53
C GLU A 34 -14.14 8.60 7.25
N TYR A 35 -14.67 9.07 8.39
CA TYR A 35 -15.69 8.36 9.18
C TYR A 35 -16.98 8.06 8.43
N GLU A 36 -17.28 8.76 7.33
CA GLU A 36 -18.51 8.60 6.57
C GLU A 36 -18.36 7.61 5.40
N ILE A 37 -17.18 7.57 4.77
CA ILE A 37 -16.94 6.87 3.50
C ILE A 37 -15.95 5.71 3.61
N MET A 38 -15.08 5.72 4.63
CA MET A 38 -14.02 4.72 4.82
C MET A 38 -14.31 3.74 5.96
N GLY A 39 -13.66 2.58 5.89
CA GLY A 39 -13.78 1.50 6.86
C GLY A 39 -12.47 1.21 7.58
N TYR A 40 -12.52 1.23 8.92
CA TYR A 40 -11.37 1.05 9.83
C TYR A 40 -10.89 -0.40 10.02
N LYS A 41 -11.07 -1.27 9.02
CA LYS A 41 -10.68 -2.69 9.16
C LYS A 41 -9.22 -2.95 8.80
N THR A 42 -8.56 -2.04 8.08
CA THR A 42 -7.15 -2.12 7.71
C THR A 42 -6.50 -0.74 7.83
N PHE A 43 -5.19 -0.72 8.06
CA PHE A 43 -4.39 0.50 8.03
C PHE A 43 -3.92 0.75 6.60
N PRO A 44 -3.98 1.99 6.08
CA PRO A 44 -3.47 2.30 4.76
C PRO A 44 -2.01 1.87 4.60
N ARG A 45 -1.68 1.30 3.45
CA ARG A 45 -0.30 0.91 3.16
C ARG A 45 0.59 2.09 2.86
N TYR A 46 1.74 2.09 3.54
CA TYR A 46 2.84 2.98 3.24
C TYR A 46 3.35 2.72 1.82
N SER A 47 3.36 3.76 1.00
CA SER A 47 3.98 3.76 -0.32
C SER A 47 5.26 4.60 -0.27
N PRO A 48 6.46 4.00 -0.26
CA PRO A 48 7.68 4.79 -0.25
C PRO A 48 7.81 5.60 -1.54
N PRO A 49 8.48 6.76 -1.48
CA PRO A 49 8.65 7.58 -2.66
C PRO A 49 9.52 6.85 -3.69
N ASP A 50 9.01 6.72 -4.90
CA ASP A 50 9.78 6.21 -6.03
C ASP A 50 10.71 7.28 -6.58
N LEU A 51 11.98 7.22 -6.15
CA LEU A 51 13.05 8.13 -6.59
C LEU A 51 13.82 7.59 -7.80
N THR A 52 13.48 6.39 -8.28
CA THR A 52 14.28 5.66 -9.27
C THR A 52 13.63 5.58 -10.64
N SER A 53 12.30 5.77 -10.76
CA SER A 53 11.63 5.74 -12.06
C SER A 53 12.09 6.84 -13.00
N ASP A 54 12.09 6.51 -14.29
CA ASP A 54 12.36 7.46 -15.38
C ASP A 54 11.42 8.66 -15.31
N LEU A 55 10.15 8.43 -14.93
CA LEU A 55 9.12 9.44 -14.77
C LEU A 55 9.51 10.51 -13.75
N ASN A 56 9.90 10.08 -12.53
CA ASN A 56 10.34 10.97 -11.48
C ASN A 56 11.77 11.49 -11.68
N ASN A 57 12.55 10.90 -12.58
CA ASN A 57 13.89 11.37 -12.95
C ASN A 57 13.90 12.32 -14.16
N LYS A 58 12.78 12.47 -14.87
CA LYS A 58 12.67 13.29 -16.08
C LYS A 58 12.78 14.79 -15.79
N GLU A 59 12.04 15.28 -14.79
CA GLU A 59 11.92 16.70 -14.47
C GLU A 59 12.25 16.96 -13.01
N LYS A 60 13.12 17.93 -12.74
CA LYS A 60 13.68 18.20 -11.39
C LYS A 60 12.68 18.86 -10.44
N ASN A 61 11.57 19.35 -10.95
CA ASN A 61 10.54 20.08 -10.22
C ASN A 61 9.19 19.35 -10.17
N VAL A 62 9.08 18.18 -10.80
CA VAL A 62 7.84 17.39 -10.86
C VAL A 62 8.02 16.07 -10.15
N TYR A 63 7.10 15.72 -9.26
CA TYR A 63 7.06 14.42 -8.61
C TYR A 63 5.68 13.78 -8.76
N GLN A 64 5.67 12.52 -9.18
CA GLN A 64 4.49 11.68 -9.23
C GLN A 64 4.55 10.64 -8.13
N GLY A 65 3.51 10.60 -7.31
CA GLY A 65 3.41 9.73 -6.15
C GLY A 65 2.12 8.93 -6.09
N LYS A 66 2.12 7.99 -5.15
CA LYS A 66 0.98 7.14 -4.81
C LYS A 66 0.81 7.19 -3.29
N ILE A 67 -0.43 7.38 -2.83
CA ILE A 67 -0.80 7.18 -1.43
C ILE A 67 -1.92 6.13 -1.36
N SER A 68 -1.90 5.31 -0.32
CA SER A 68 -3.01 4.40 -0.04
C SER A 68 -3.98 5.10 0.90
N LEU A 69 -5.28 5.03 0.61
CA LEU A 69 -6.31 5.50 1.53
C LEU A 69 -6.98 4.32 2.21
N GLN A 70 -7.67 4.57 3.32
CA GLN A 70 -8.47 3.54 3.93
C GLN A 70 -9.53 3.04 2.96
N PRO A 71 -9.91 1.77 3.08
CA PRO A 71 -10.88 1.21 2.16
C PRO A 71 -12.27 1.84 2.18
N LEU A 72 -12.94 1.81 1.03
CA LEU A 72 -14.33 2.25 0.94
C LEU A 72 -15.30 1.24 1.56
N LYS A 73 -16.14 1.72 2.50
CA LYS A 73 -17.25 0.95 3.06
C LYS A 73 -18.56 1.11 2.28
N LYS A 74 -18.67 2.15 1.45
CA LYS A 74 -19.79 2.41 0.54
C LYS A 74 -19.37 2.07 -0.90
N ASP A 75 -20.35 1.76 -1.74
CA ASP A 75 -20.08 1.46 -3.16
C ASP A 75 -19.79 2.72 -3.98
N GLU A 76 -20.34 3.86 -3.57
CA GLU A 76 -20.11 5.17 -4.18
C GLU A 76 -19.94 6.24 -3.10
N GLY A 77 -19.21 7.31 -3.42
CA GLY A 77 -19.05 8.45 -2.54
C GLY A 77 -18.10 9.50 -3.09
N THR A 78 -17.81 10.51 -2.27
CA THR A 78 -16.84 11.56 -2.57
C THR A 78 -15.81 11.59 -1.45
N ILE A 79 -14.53 11.46 -1.78
CA ILE A 79 -13.43 11.68 -0.84
C ILE A 79 -13.19 13.18 -0.75
N LYS A 80 -13.24 13.74 0.47
CA LYS A 80 -12.84 15.12 0.75
C LYS A 80 -11.41 15.13 1.24
N LEU A 81 -10.47 15.33 0.33
CA LEU A 81 -9.05 15.31 0.63
C LEU A 81 -8.58 16.72 0.97
N LYS A 82 -7.96 16.87 2.13
CA LYS A 82 -7.33 18.10 2.58
C LYS A 82 -5.84 17.90 2.76
N ILE A 83 -5.08 18.78 2.14
CA ILE A 83 -3.62 18.83 2.20
C ILE A 83 -3.22 20.17 2.80
N THR A 84 -2.41 20.15 3.86
CA THR A 84 -1.89 21.35 4.52
C THR A 84 -0.38 21.48 4.43
N THR A 85 0.30 20.39 4.11
CA THR A 85 1.76 20.33 4.09
C THR A 85 2.23 19.44 2.96
N LEU A 86 3.27 19.88 2.25
CA LEU A 86 4.00 19.08 1.28
C LEU A 86 5.45 18.94 1.73
N GLN A 87 5.98 17.73 1.72
CA GLN A 87 7.34 17.45 2.17
C GLN A 87 8.31 17.53 0.99
N ARG A 88 9.38 18.32 1.11
CA ARG A 88 10.44 18.35 0.08
C ARG A 88 11.18 17.01 0.04
N LEU A 89 11.30 16.43 -1.16
CA LEU A 89 12.08 15.22 -1.39
C LEU A 89 13.58 15.52 -1.33
N ILE A 90 14.31 14.78 -0.49
CA ILE A 90 15.76 14.85 -0.37
C ILE A 90 16.35 13.72 -1.22
N ARG A 91 16.97 14.07 -2.35
CA ARG A 91 17.58 13.08 -3.26
C ARG A 91 19.06 12.83 -2.98
N ASP A 92 19.78 13.84 -2.49
CA ASP A 92 21.21 13.73 -2.18
C ASP A 92 21.44 13.61 -0.67
N THR A 93 22.25 12.64 -0.27
CA THR A 93 22.60 12.41 1.14
C THR A 93 23.41 13.54 1.76
N SER A 94 24.04 14.40 0.95
CA SER A 94 24.71 15.62 1.44
C SER A 94 23.74 16.66 2.00
N ASP A 95 22.45 16.56 1.65
CA ASP A 95 21.38 17.44 2.13
C ASP A 95 20.68 16.92 3.39
N GLN A 96 21.11 15.79 3.97
CA GLN A 96 20.51 15.20 5.19
C GLN A 96 20.56 16.11 6.43
N ASN A 97 21.42 17.12 6.45
CA ASN A 97 21.48 18.11 7.53
C ASN A 97 20.37 19.18 7.43
N ASN A 98 19.64 19.24 6.32
CA ASN A 98 18.49 20.10 6.19
C ASN A 98 17.28 19.36 6.78
N VAL A 99 16.81 19.85 7.93
CA VAL A 99 15.47 19.58 8.46
C VAL A 99 14.50 19.50 7.29
N THR A 100 13.74 18.40 7.19
CA THR A 100 12.72 18.16 6.16
C THR A 100 11.94 19.44 5.95
N THR A 101 12.19 20.09 4.82
CA THR A 101 11.60 21.41 4.57
C THR A 101 10.17 21.16 4.11
N ALA A 102 9.24 21.34 5.04
CA ALA A 102 7.82 21.33 4.79
C ALA A 102 7.42 22.62 4.07
N TYR A 103 6.61 22.50 3.02
CA TYR A 103 5.93 23.61 2.39
C TYR A 103 4.48 23.62 2.87
N GLU A 104 4.13 24.64 3.64
CA GLU A 104 2.78 24.82 4.18
C GLU A 104 1.87 25.47 3.13
N GLY A 105 0.62 25.01 3.08
CA GLY A 105 -0.42 25.57 2.25
C GLY A 105 -1.77 24.99 2.60
N GLU A 106 -2.76 25.18 1.73
CA GLU A 106 -4.05 24.54 1.88
C GLU A 106 -4.61 24.18 0.51
N TRP A 107 -4.74 22.88 0.25
CA TRP A 107 -5.34 22.34 -0.95
C TRP A 107 -6.49 21.41 -0.55
N ASN A 108 -7.67 21.64 -1.13
CA ASN A 108 -8.87 20.87 -0.84
C ASN A 108 -9.40 20.29 -2.15
N PHE A 109 -9.67 18.99 -2.16
CA PHE A 109 -10.18 18.26 -3.32
C PHE A 109 -11.43 17.48 -2.96
N GLU A 110 -12.39 17.45 -3.89
CA GLU A 110 -13.55 16.57 -3.85
C GLU A 110 -13.43 15.54 -4.97
N ILE A 111 -13.13 14.29 -4.61
CA ILE A 111 -12.81 13.23 -5.56
C ILE A 111 -13.96 12.21 -5.56
N PRO A 112 -14.80 12.15 -6.60
CA PRO A 112 -15.84 11.12 -6.69
C PRO A 112 -15.20 9.75 -6.89
N VAL A 113 -15.66 8.75 -6.14
CA VAL A 113 -15.14 7.39 -6.17
C VAL A 113 -16.25 6.36 -6.25
N THR A 114 -15.98 5.30 -7.01
CA THR A 114 -16.85 4.12 -7.14
C THR A 114 -16.03 2.87 -6.84
N LYS A 115 -16.54 2.05 -5.93
CA LYS A 115 -15.93 0.79 -5.53
C LYS A 115 -15.98 -0.20 -6.68
N GLN A 116 -14.81 -0.67 -7.09
CA GLN A 116 -14.70 -1.70 -8.12
C GLN A 116 -14.91 -3.10 -7.54
N PRO A 117 -15.64 -3.98 -8.24
CA PRO A 117 -15.84 -5.36 -7.80
C PRO A 117 -14.50 -6.11 -7.67
N SER A 118 -14.44 -7.11 -6.80
CA SER A 118 -13.39 -8.14 -6.78
C SER A 118 -14.00 -9.50 -7.00
N ILE A 119 -13.15 -10.40 -7.49
CA ILE A 119 -13.40 -11.83 -7.48
C ILE A 119 -12.57 -12.42 -6.33
N GLU A 120 -13.22 -13.17 -5.44
CA GLU A 120 -12.56 -13.87 -4.33
C GLU A 120 -12.56 -15.38 -4.65
N TYR A 121 -11.41 -16.04 -4.51
CA TYR A 121 -11.23 -17.49 -4.65
C TYR A 121 -10.76 -18.05 -3.31
N GLU A 122 -11.59 -18.87 -2.67
CA GLU A 122 -11.16 -19.67 -1.53
C GLU A 122 -10.12 -20.69 -2.00
N LEU A 123 -9.00 -20.75 -1.30
CA LEU A 123 -7.92 -21.70 -1.54
C LEU A 123 -7.94 -22.73 -0.42
N ASP A 124 -7.73 -23.99 -0.78
CA ASP A 124 -7.62 -25.08 0.20
C ASP A 124 -6.38 -25.90 -0.14
N GLN A 125 -5.23 -25.22 -0.06
CA GLN A 125 -3.92 -25.81 -0.29
C GLN A 125 -3.04 -25.55 0.92
N GLU A 126 -2.27 -26.56 1.32
CA GLU A 126 -1.33 -26.49 2.43
C GLU A 126 0.04 -26.96 1.94
N THR A 127 1.09 -26.32 2.43
CA THR A 127 2.48 -26.70 2.19
C THR A 127 3.28 -26.58 3.47
N GLU A 128 4.47 -27.17 3.49
CA GLU A 128 5.40 -27.09 4.60
C GLU A 128 6.71 -26.43 4.15
N VAL A 129 7.13 -25.39 4.88
CA VAL A 129 8.43 -24.72 4.65
C VAL A 129 9.22 -24.75 5.95
N GLU A 130 10.37 -25.41 5.97
CA GLU A 130 11.24 -25.48 7.18
C GLU A 130 10.47 -25.95 8.45
N GLY A 131 9.55 -26.91 8.29
CA GLY A 131 8.72 -27.41 9.39
C GLY A 131 7.56 -26.49 9.80
N LEU A 132 7.24 -25.47 9.01
CA LEU A 132 6.08 -24.59 9.21
C LEU A 132 4.94 -24.97 8.28
N PRO A 133 3.75 -25.28 8.81
CA PRO A 133 2.56 -25.43 8.00
C PRO A 133 2.10 -24.05 7.52
N ILE A 134 2.01 -23.91 6.21
CA ILE A 134 1.56 -22.71 5.51
C ILE A 134 0.31 -23.08 4.72
N ARG A 135 -0.81 -22.44 5.03
CA ARG A 135 -2.09 -22.63 4.35
C ARG A 135 -2.39 -21.43 3.48
N PHE A 136 -2.65 -21.67 2.20
CA PHE A 136 -3.20 -20.66 1.31
C PHE A 136 -4.70 -20.60 1.57
N ASN A 137 -5.20 -19.45 2.05
CA ASN A 137 -6.60 -19.31 2.43
C ASN A 137 -7.43 -18.74 1.28
N LYS A 138 -6.94 -17.67 0.64
CA LYS A 138 -7.76 -16.93 -0.32
C LYS A 138 -6.93 -16.13 -1.30
N LEU A 139 -7.37 -16.09 -2.55
CA LEU A 139 -6.88 -15.18 -3.58
C LEU A 139 -7.98 -14.18 -3.93
N THR A 140 -7.70 -12.88 -3.80
CA THR A 140 -8.60 -11.80 -4.20
C THR A 140 -8.04 -11.10 -5.41
N ILE A 141 -8.81 -11.04 -6.50
CA ILE A 141 -8.42 -10.36 -7.74
C ILE A 141 -9.33 -9.14 -7.91
N ALA A 142 -8.73 -7.96 -8.05
CA ALA A 142 -9.40 -6.69 -8.30
C ALA A 142 -8.71 -5.92 -9.44
N PRO A 143 -9.41 -4.96 -10.08
CA PRO A 143 -8.79 -4.12 -11.10
C PRO A 143 -7.57 -3.33 -10.62
N THR A 144 -7.53 -2.95 -9.35
CA THR A 144 -6.43 -2.17 -8.76
C THR A 144 -5.34 -3.02 -8.14
N GLU A 145 -5.62 -4.30 -7.80
CA GLU A 145 -4.69 -5.12 -7.03
C GLU A 145 -5.10 -6.60 -6.98
N THR A 146 -4.11 -7.49 -6.84
CA THR A 146 -4.32 -8.90 -6.49
C THR A 146 -3.69 -9.20 -5.12
N ILE A 147 -4.43 -9.85 -4.23
CA ILE A 147 -3.99 -10.15 -2.85
C ILE A 147 -4.06 -11.66 -2.60
N LEU A 148 -3.00 -12.22 -2.03
CA LEU A 148 -2.97 -13.59 -1.52
C LEU A 148 -2.94 -13.59 0.02
N ASP A 149 -3.96 -14.18 0.62
CA ASP A 149 -4.05 -14.41 2.07
C ASP A 149 -3.46 -15.78 2.41
N VAL A 150 -2.46 -15.79 3.28
CA VAL A 150 -1.75 -16.98 3.75
C VAL A 150 -1.85 -17.08 5.27
N ALA A 151 -2.29 -18.22 5.78
CA ALA A 151 -2.27 -18.53 7.20
C ALA A 151 -1.05 -19.36 7.58
N ILE A 152 -0.39 -18.96 8.66
CA ILE A 152 0.75 -19.65 9.25
C ILE A 152 0.35 -20.04 10.66
N HIS A 153 0.47 -21.33 10.98
CA HIS A 153 0.16 -21.81 12.32
C HIS A 153 1.44 -22.31 13.00
N ASP A 154 2.13 -21.42 13.72
CA ASP A 154 3.39 -21.77 14.39
C ASP A 154 3.14 -22.36 15.78
N LYS A 155 3.12 -23.69 15.87
CA LYS A 155 3.03 -24.41 17.15
C LYS A 155 4.39 -24.51 17.88
N ARG A 156 5.48 -23.97 17.31
CA ARG A 156 6.83 -24.21 17.84
C ARG A 156 7.15 -23.19 18.94
N VAL A 157 7.38 -23.70 20.14
CA VAL A 157 7.68 -22.87 21.33
C VAL A 157 9.15 -22.37 21.34
N LYS A 158 10.03 -22.96 20.52
CA LYS A 158 11.49 -22.72 20.56
C LYS A 158 12.05 -21.84 19.43
N LYS A 159 11.27 -21.55 18.39
CA LYS A 159 11.66 -20.69 17.26
C LYS A 159 10.52 -19.74 16.97
N ARG A 160 10.80 -18.44 16.84
CA ARG A 160 9.81 -17.40 16.51
C ARG A 160 10.05 -16.94 15.07
N ILE A 161 8.98 -16.80 14.30
CA ILE A 161 9.03 -16.10 13.00
C ILE A 161 9.05 -14.61 13.30
N GLU A 162 10.13 -13.92 12.90
CA GLU A 162 10.21 -12.46 13.00
C GLU A 162 9.57 -11.78 11.78
N PHE A 163 9.90 -12.30 10.59
CA PHE A 163 9.42 -11.78 9.31
C PHE A 163 9.16 -12.95 8.37
N LEU A 164 8.07 -12.86 7.61
CA LEU A 164 7.83 -13.70 6.44
C LEU A 164 7.57 -12.77 5.27
N ASN A 165 8.38 -12.92 4.22
CA ASN A 165 8.18 -12.22 2.97
C ASN A 165 7.91 -13.25 1.88
N LEU A 166 6.97 -12.93 1.01
CA LEU A 166 6.78 -13.65 -0.24
C LEU A 166 7.67 -12.93 -1.28
N ASP A 167 8.41 -13.69 -2.07
CA ASP A 167 9.29 -13.12 -3.10
C ASP A 167 8.49 -12.83 -4.37
N HIS A 168 7.98 -13.88 -5.02
CA HIS A 168 7.15 -13.79 -6.20
C HIS A 168 6.19 -14.98 -6.30
N ILE A 169 5.21 -14.86 -7.19
CA ILE A 169 4.33 -15.95 -7.62
C ILE A 169 4.53 -16.17 -9.11
N THR A 170 4.74 -17.42 -9.50
CA THR A 170 4.76 -17.80 -10.91
C THR A 170 3.41 -18.36 -11.34
N ILE A 171 2.74 -17.71 -12.29
CA ILE A 171 1.47 -18.16 -12.88
C ILE A 171 1.65 -18.31 -14.38
N ASN A 172 1.43 -19.51 -14.94
CA ASN A 172 1.54 -19.75 -16.39
C ASN A 172 2.87 -19.22 -17.00
N ASN A 173 3.99 -19.44 -16.30
CA ASN A 173 5.33 -18.95 -16.64
C ASN A 173 5.52 -17.42 -16.62
N LYS A 174 4.56 -16.66 -16.07
CA LYS A 174 4.73 -15.25 -15.73
C LYS A 174 5.09 -15.10 -14.26
N ILE A 175 6.05 -14.23 -13.98
CA ILE A 175 6.46 -13.88 -12.61
C ILE A 175 5.69 -12.64 -12.20
N LEU A 176 4.97 -12.73 -11.08
CA LEU A 176 4.33 -11.62 -10.41
C LEU A 176 5.09 -11.39 -9.10
N GLU A 177 5.65 -10.20 -8.93
CA GLU A 177 6.45 -9.88 -7.76
C GLU A 177 5.50 -9.57 -6.58
N ALA A 178 5.90 -9.95 -5.38
CA ALA A 178 5.23 -9.45 -4.19
C ALA A 178 5.61 -7.99 -3.95
N ASP A 179 4.64 -7.18 -3.53
CA ASP A 179 4.94 -5.85 -3.01
C ASP A 179 5.67 -6.00 -1.65
N PRO A 180 6.95 -5.59 -1.54
CA PRO A 180 7.71 -5.71 -0.30
C PRO A 180 7.15 -4.86 0.85
N TYR A 181 6.29 -3.87 0.55
CA TYR A 181 5.61 -3.03 1.54
C TYR A 181 4.11 -3.35 1.65
N GLY A 182 3.60 -4.25 0.80
CA GLY A 182 2.20 -4.62 0.72
C GLY A 182 1.79 -5.74 1.68
N GLY A 183 2.72 -6.24 2.48
CA GLY A 183 2.51 -7.28 3.48
C GLY A 183 1.97 -6.71 4.80
N TYR A 184 0.85 -7.24 5.31
CA TYR A 184 0.43 -7.00 6.69
C TYR A 184 0.20 -8.33 7.43
N LEU A 185 0.66 -8.36 8.69
CA LEU A 185 0.45 -9.48 9.60
C LEU A 185 -0.70 -9.16 10.54
N SER A 186 -1.72 -10.03 10.53
CA SER A 186 -2.81 -9.99 11.49
C SER A 186 -2.91 -11.31 12.27
N TYR A 187 -3.42 -11.24 13.49
CA TYR A 187 -3.77 -12.44 14.25
C TYR A 187 -5.17 -12.88 13.86
N ASP A 188 -5.35 -14.17 13.59
CA ASP A 188 -6.68 -14.73 13.43
C ASP A 188 -7.39 -14.77 14.80
N ASN A 189 -8.48 -14.03 14.93
CA ASN A 189 -9.30 -13.99 16.15
C ASN A 189 -10.05 -15.32 16.38
N GLY A 190 -10.14 -16.21 15.38
CA GLY A 190 -10.79 -17.51 15.48
C GLY A 190 -9.89 -18.66 15.94
N LEU A 191 -8.56 -18.55 15.76
CA LEU A 191 -7.59 -19.61 16.05
C LEU A 191 -6.33 -19.05 16.73
N PRO A 192 -6.20 -19.18 18.07
CA PRO A 192 -5.02 -18.73 18.81
C PRO A 192 -3.73 -19.32 18.21
N GLY A 193 -2.76 -18.46 17.91
CA GLY A 193 -1.46 -18.86 17.34
C GLY A 193 -1.42 -18.94 15.81
N THR A 194 -2.47 -18.47 15.11
CA THR A 194 -2.48 -18.35 13.64
C THR A 194 -2.21 -16.92 13.21
N LEU A 195 -1.19 -16.74 12.39
CA LEU A 195 -0.86 -15.48 11.73
C LEU A 195 -1.42 -15.50 10.31
N ILE A 196 -2.10 -14.43 9.90
CA ILE A 196 -2.51 -14.21 8.53
C ILE A 196 -1.57 -13.17 7.92
N LEU A 197 -0.86 -13.56 6.87
CA LEU A 197 -0.09 -12.69 6.00
C LEU A 197 -0.90 -12.44 4.73
N SER A 198 -1.33 -11.20 4.51
CA SER A 198 -1.89 -10.76 3.25
C SER A 198 -0.79 -10.12 2.42
N VAL A 199 -0.57 -10.60 1.20
CA VAL A 199 0.49 -10.10 0.30
C VAL A 199 -0.14 -9.55 -0.97
N SER A 200 0.20 -8.31 -1.32
CA SER A 200 -0.10 -7.75 -2.64
C SER A 200 0.86 -8.26 -3.70
N ILE A 201 0.30 -8.58 -4.86
CA ILE A 201 1.01 -9.16 -5.99
C ILE A 201 0.75 -8.25 -7.19
N GLU A 202 1.84 -7.76 -7.79
CA GLU A 202 1.78 -6.88 -8.94
C GLU A 202 2.53 -7.53 -10.12
N GLU A 203 1.93 -7.47 -11.31
CA GLU A 203 2.70 -7.74 -12.54
C GLU A 203 3.64 -6.55 -12.72
N LYS A 204 4.96 -6.77 -12.71
CA LYS A 204 5.92 -5.74 -13.09
C LYS A 204 5.59 -5.28 -14.51
N GLN A 205 4.90 -4.16 -14.64
CA GLN A 205 4.85 -3.47 -15.90
C GLN A 205 6.25 -2.92 -16.12
N SER A 206 6.95 -3.54 -17.06
CA SER A 206 8.18 -2.95 -17.60
C SER A 206 7.74 -1.69 -18.32
N PHE A 207 7.96 -0.54 -17.71
CA PHE A 207 7.88 0.76 -18.36
C PHE A 207 9.30 1.24 -18.61
#